data_AF-A0A2E2B004-F1
#
_entry.id   AF-A0A2E2B004-F1
#
_cell.length_a   1.000
_cell.length_b   1.000
_cell.length_c   1.000
_cell.angle_alpha   90.00
_cell.angle_beta   90.00
_cell.angle_gamma   90.00
#
_symmetry.space_group_name_H-M   'P 1'
#
loop_
_entity.id
_entity.type
_entity.pdbx_description
1 polymer ?
#
loop_
_entity_poly.entity_id
_entity_poly.type
_entity_poly.pdbx_seq_one_letter_code
_entity_poly.pdbx_strand_id
1 'polypeptide(L)' 'MLGVDDHQECEYCRPRLTSVRQPLEAMARSAVNLLLEQIDEPKKPKPIAHRLFDIQLIERDSCGPPRQDT' A
#
# COMPACT_ATOMS: atom_id res chain seq x y z
N MET A 1 4.62 -2.41 17.17
CA MET A 1 3.53 -1.90 16.30
C MET A 1 3.99 -1.91 14.87
N LEU A 2 3.06 -2.28 13.98
CA LEU A 2 3.22 -2.25 12.52
C LEU A 2 1.99 -1.55 11.94
N GLY A 3 2.21 -0.62 11.00
CA GLY A 3 1.18 0.11 10.28
C GLY A 3 1.07 -0.31 8.81
N VAL A 4 0.19 0.39 8.09
CA VAL A 4 0.02 0.30 6.63
C VAL A 4 0.18 1.68 6.00
N ASP A 5 0.27 1.72 4.68
CA ASP A 5 0.41 2.88 3.78
C ASP A 5 1.78 3.53 3.72
N ASP A 6 2.57 3.47 4.79
CA ASP A 6 3.85 4.18 4.91
C ASP A 6 3.73 5.71 4.65
N HIS A 7 2.71 6.31 5.25
CA HIS A 7 2.51 7.76 5.24
C HIS A 7 3.70 8.51 5.86
N GLN A 8 3.92 9.75 5.43
CA GLN A 8 5.06 10.59 5.84
C GLN A 8 5.15 10.72 7.38
N GLU A 9 4.01 10.77 8.05
CA GLU A 9 3.86 10.82 9.50
C GLU A 9 4.57 9.67 10.22
N CYS A 10 4.70 8.50 9.57
CA CYS A 10 5.42 7.33 10.11
C CYS A 10 6.88 7.65 10.47
N GLU A 11 7.50 8.62 9.78
CA GLU A 11 8.89 9.04 10.03
C GLU A 11 9.03 10.02 11.20
N TYR A 12 7.96 10.72 11.55
CA TYR A 12 7.97 11.79 12.55
C TYR A 12 7.34 11.38 13.88
N CYS A 13 6.54 10.32 13.91
CA CYS A 13 6.06 9.71 15.15
C CYS A 13 7.22 9.23 16.06
N ARG A 14 6.92 9.04 17.35
CA ARG A 14 7.84 8.48 18.34
C ARG A 14 7.15 7.32 19.08
N PRO A 15 7.62 6.07 18.93
CA PRO A 15 8.68 5.61 18.01
C PRO A 15 8.31 5.83 16.54
N ARG A 16 9.31 5.88 15.64
CA ARG A 16 9.03 5.89 14.19
C ARG A 16 8.34 4.58 13.80
N LEU A 17 7.29 4.67 13.00
CA LEU A 17 6.38 3.56 12.76
C LEU A 17 6.87 2.65 11.62
N THR A 18 7.16 1.39 11.92
CA THR A 18 7.32 0.32 10.92
C THR A 18 6.01 0.17 10.16
N SER A 19 6.03 0.20 8.83
CA SER A 19 4.81 0.21 8.02
C SER A 19 4.99 -0.51 6.69
N VAL A 20 3.90 -1.05 6.15
CA VAL A 20 3.86 -1.61 4.78
C VAL A 20 3.54 -0.50 3.79
N ARG A 21 4.48 -0.19 2.89
CA ARG A 21 4.30 0.80 1.82
C ARG A 21 3.45 0.21 0.70
N GLN A 22 2.35 0.91 0.39
CA GLN A 22 1.53 0.60 -0.78
C GLN A 22 2.08 1.29 -2.04
N PRO A 23 2.10 0.61 -3.20
CA PRO A 23 2.55 1.20 -4.46
C PRO A 23 1.43 2.05 -5.09
N LEU A 24 1.05 3.13 -4.39
CA LEU A 24 -0.13 3.94 -4.72
C LEU A 24 -0.11 4.49 -6.15
N GLU A 25 1.06 4.88 -6.67
CA GLU A 25 1.16 5.36 -8.06
C GLU A 25 0.81 4.28 -9.08
N ALA A 26 1.32 3.05 -8.89
CA ALA A 26 1.02 1.93 -9.78
C ALA A 26 -0.45 1.52 -9.70
N MET A 27 -1.02 1.51 -8.48
CA MET A 27 -2.45 1.25 -8.26
C MET A 27 -3.32 2.30 -8.93
N ALA A 28 -3.01 3.58 -8.74
CA ALA A 28 -3.75 4.69 -9.35
C ALA A 28 -3.69 4.64 -10.88
N ARG A 29 -2.50 4.41 -11.45
CA ARG A 29 -2.31 4.26 -12.90
C ARG A 29 -3.14 3.10 -13.45
N SER A 30 -3.13 1.95 -12.77
CA SER A 30 -3.95 0.81 -13.17
C SER A 30 -5.45 1.13 -13.09
N ALA A 31 -5.90 1.80 -12.03
CA ALA A 31 -7.32 2.15 -11.87
C ALA A 31 -7.79 3.13 -12.95
N VAL A 32 -7.00 4.16 -13.25
CA VAL A 32 -7.31 5.13 -14.31
C VAL A 32 -7.36 4.45 -15.67
N ASN A 33 -6.40 3.58 -15.99
CA ASN A 33 -6.41 2.84 -17.26
C ASN A 33 -7.65 1.96 -17.40
N LEU A 34 -8.02 1.22 -16.34
CA LEU A 34 -9.24 0.41 -16.34
C LEU A 34 -10.50 1.26 -16.55
N LEU A 35 -10.55 2.47 -15.98
CA LEU A 35 -11.65 3.39 -16.19
C LEU A 35 -11.71 3.92 -17.63
N LEU A 36 -10.57 4.35 -18.18
CA LEU A 36 -10.48 4.82 -19.57
C LEU A 36 -10.92 3.74 -20.55
N GLU A 37 -10.47 2.50 -20.35
CA GLU A 37 -10.94 1.37 -21.14
C GLU A 37 -12.47 1.23 -21.08
N GLN A 38 -13.09 1.40 -19.90
CA GLN A 38 -14.55 1.31 -19.74
C GLN A 38 -15.29 2.44 -20.44
N ILE A 39 -14.73 3.64 -20.46
CA ILE A 39 -15.29 4.79 -21.16
C ILE A 39 -15.27 4.56 -22.68
N ASP A 40 -14.19 3.99 -23.20
CA ASP A 40 -14.02 3.75 -24.65
C ASP A 40 -14.91 2.61 -25.17
N GLU A 41 -15.18 1.58 -24.34
CA GLU A 41 -15.98 0.40 -24.72
C GLU A 41 -17.12 0.10 -23.73
N PRO A 42 -18.13 0.99 -23.60
CA PRO A 42 -19.11 0.92 -22.50
C PRO A 42 -20.11 -0.24 -22.61
N LYS A 43 -20.30 -0.81 -23.81
CA LYS A 43 -21.26 -1.91 -24.05
C LYS A 43 -20.62 -3.29 -24.01
N LYS A 44 -19.30 -3.38 -23.82
CA LYS A 44 -18.59 -4.66 -23.81
C LYS A 44 -18.62 -5.23 -22.39
N PRO A 45 -19.09 -6.47 -22.18
CA PRO A 45 -18.97 -7.13 -20.89
C PRO A 45 -17.49 -7.27 -20.53
N LYS A 46 -17.08 -6.72 -19.38
CA LYS A 46 -15.70 -6.83 -18.90
C LYS A 46 -15.66 -7.71 -17.65
N PRO A 47 -14.72 -8.67 -17.57
CA PRO A 47 -14.50 -9.40 -16.32
C PRO A 47 -14.05 -8.42 -15.23
N ILE A 48 -14.36 -8.75 -13.97
CA ILE A 48 -13.85 -8.00 -12.82
C ILE A 48 -12.32 -8.02 -12.88
N ALA A 49 -11.71 -6.84 -13.03
CA ALA A 49 -10.27 -6.72 -13.09
C ALA A 49 -9.68 -6.94 -11.70
N HIS A 50 -8.95 -8.05 -11.54
CA HIS A 50 -8.11 -8.31 -10.38
C HIS A 50 -6.65 -8.02 -10.74
N ARG A 51 -5.94 -7.30 -9.86
CA ARG A 51 -4.53 -6.94 -10.03
C ARG A 51 -3.82 -7.12 -8.68
N LEU A 52 -2.67 -7.77 -8.72
CA LEU A 52 -1.76 -7.86 -7.58
C LEU A 52 -0.63 -6.86 -7.77
N PHE A 53 -0.21 -6.22 -6.69
CA PHE A 53 0.89 -5.26 -6.69
C PHE A 53 1.88 -5.63 -5.60
N ASP A 54 3.17 -5.47 -5.91
CA ASP A 54 4.23 -5.71 -4.95
C ASP A 54 4.25 -4.60 -3.89
N ILE A 55 4.27 -5.01 -2.63
CA ILE A 55 4.37 -4.12 -1.47
C ILE A 55 5.77 -4.21 -0.86
N GLN A 56 6.12 -3.21 -0.04
CA GLN A 56 7.40 -3.18 0.67
C GLN A 56 7.18 -3.00 2.17
N LEU A 57 7.83 -3.82 3.00
CA LEU A 57 7.91 -3.55 4.44
C LEU A 57 9.02 -2.52 4.71
N ILE A 58 8.67 -1.43 5.39
CA ILE A 58 9.60 -0.39 5.82
C ILE A 58 9.80 -0.53 7.32
N GLU A 59 10.93 -1.12 7.71
CA GLU A 59 11.30 -1.33 9.12
C GLU A 59 11.78 -0.03 9.77
N ARG A 60 11.23 0.28 10.95
CA ARG A 60 11.58 1.43 11.80
C ARG A 60 11.55 1.01 13.29
N ASP A 61 11.50 1.99 14.20
CA ASP A 61 11.74 1.80 15.64
C ASP A 61 10.57 1.12 16.39
N SER A 62 9.37 1.10 15.80
CA SER A 62 8.18 0.60 16.50
C SER A 62 8.06 -0.93 16.51
N CYS A 63 8.90 -1.65 15.78
CA CYS A 63 8.88 -3.11 15.72
C CYS A 63 10.23 -3.66 16.19
N GLY A 64 10.21 -4.54 17.19
CA GLY A 64 11.40 -5.11 17.79
C GLY A 64 11.04 -6.33 18.65
N PRO A 65 12.05 -7.04 19.18
CA PRO A 65 11.82 -8.17 20.05
C PRO A 65 11.02 -7.78 21.30
N PRO A 66 10.28 -8.72 21.92
CA PRO A 66 9.61 -8.47 23.18
C PRO A 66 10.64 -8.04 24.24
N ARG A 67 10.18 -7.26 25.23
CA ARG A 67 11.00 -6.93 26.40
C ARG A 67 11.52 -8.24 27.03
N GLN A 68 12.82 -8.30 27.26
CA GLN A 68 13.41 -9.40 28.02
C GLN A 68 13.35 -9.03 29.50
N ASP A 69 12.59 -9.80 30.27
CA ASP A 69 12.62 -9.72 31.72
C ASP A 69 13.80 -10.57 32.20
N THR A 70 14.84 -9.92 32.71
CA THR A 70 16.01 -10.56 33.34
C THR A 70 15.96 -10.35 34.84
#